data_AF-A0A227PE98-F1
#
_entry.id   AF-A0A227PE98-F1
#
_cell.length_a   1.000
_cell.length_b   1.000
_cell.length_c   1.000
_cell.angle_alpha   90.00
_cell.angle_beta   90.00
_cell.angle_gamma   90.00
#
_symmetry.space_group_name_H-M   'P 1'
#
loop_
_entity.id
_entity.type
_entity.pdbx_description
1 polymer ?
#
loop_
_entity_poly.entity_id
_entity_poly.type
_entity_poly.pdbx_seq_one_letter_code
_entity_poly.pdbx_strand_id
1 'polypeptide(L)' 'MEAIRQILSVKNHSVTVILPDDFTADEVEVIILPIQNKEYKIPQWQIDEVRERTEKYLKNPKNVTDIDDFLKEIENDL' A
#
# COMPACT_ATOMS: atom_id res chain seq x y z
N MET A 1 -6.09 3.39 16.64
CA MET A 1 -5.33 4.55 16.12
C MET A 1 -4.85 4.18 14.74
N GLU A 2 -5.32 4.90 13.72
CA GLU A 2 -4.84 4.72 12.35
C GLU A 2 -3.64 5.65 12.15
N ALA A 3 -2.49 5.08 11.78
CA ALA A 3 -1.26 5.84 11.55
C ALA A 3 -1.14 6.16 10.06
N ILE A 4 -0.97 7.44 9.73
CA ILE A 4 -0.75 7.88 8.35
C ILE A 4 0.73 7.76 8.01
N ARG A 5 1.09 6.88 7.06
CA ARG A 5 2.45 6.76 6.53
C ARG A 5 2.56 7.44 5.17
N GLN A 6 3.33 8.51 5.09
CA GLN A 6 3.63 9.21 3.83
C GLN A 6 5.14 9.19 3.52
N ILE A 7 5.48 9.03 2.23
CA ILE A 7 6.85 9.17 1.73
C ILE A 7 6.95 10.53 1.07
N LEU A 8 7.65 11.46 1.71
CA LEU A 8 7.75 12.84 1.25
C LEU A 8 9.14 13.14 0.70
N SER A 9 9.18 13.90 -0.40
CA SER A 9 10.44 14.39 -0.98
C SER A 9 10.96 15.57 -0.18
N VAL A 10 12.24 15.53 0.18
CA VAL A 10 12.92 16.67 0.81
C VAL A 10 13.28 17.70 -0.26
N LYS A 11 12.81 18.94 -0.10
CA LYS A 11 13.15 20.07 -0.98
C LYS A 11 13.68 21.22 -0.13
N ASN A 12 14.86 21.76 -0.48
CA ASN A 12 15.50 22.85 0.27
C ASN A 12 15.53 22.60 1.79
N HIS A 13 15.93 21.38 2.18
CA HIS A 13 16.00 20.96 3.59
C HIS A 13 14.66 21.03 4.35
N SER A 14 13.54 21.02 3.62
CA SER A 14 12.19 21.16 4.16
C SER A 14 11.29 20.01 3.69
N VAL A 15 10.28 19.69 4.50
CA VAL A 15 9.22 18.73 4.21
C VAL A 15 7.89 19.37 4.62
N THR A 16 6.86 19.25 3.77
CA THR A 16 5.51 19.73 4.05
C THR A 16 4.58 18.54 4.20
N VAL A 17 3.94 18.42 5.37
CA VAL A 17 2.90 17.43 5.65
C VAL A 17 1.56 18.15 5.56
N ILE A 18 0.65 17.63 4.74
CA ILE A 18 -0.74 18.12 4.66
C ILE A 18 -1.62 17.03 5.25
N LEU A 19 -2.38 17.37 6.28
CA LEU A 19 -3.32 16.47 6.92
C LEU A 19 -4.64 16.45 6.14
N PRO A 20 -5.34 15.32 6.08
CA PRO A 20 -6.70 15.25 5.54
C PRO A 20 -7.67 16.19 6.27
N ASP A 21 -8.71 16.66 5.57
CA ASP A 21 -9.71 17.58 6.13
C ASP A 21 -10.51 16.97 7.29
N ASP A 22 -10.58 15.64 7.36
CA ASP A 22 -11.26 14.86 8.40
C ASP A 22 -10.33 14.41 9.54
N PHE A 23 -9.08 14.86 9.58
CA PHE A 23 -8.15 14.59 10.67
C PHE A 23 -8.49 15.42 11.92
N THR A 24 -9.02 14.78 12.97
CA THR A 24 -9.57 15.47 14.15
C THR A 24 -8.70 15.42 15.41
N ALA A 25 -7.47 14.92 15.35
CA ALA A 25 -6.61 14.82 16.54
C ALA A 25 -5.93 16.16 16.87
N ASP A 26 -5.78 16.45 18.16
CA ASP A 26 -5.20 17.71 18.65
C ASP A 26 -3.66 17.75 18.53
N GLU A 27 -3.00 16.59 18.51
CA GLU A 27 -1.54 16.46 18.47
C GLU A 27 -1.10 15.36 17.50
N VAL A 28 0.09 15.55 16.90
CA VAL A 28 0.74 14.58 16.02
C VAL A 28 2.19 14.35 16.44
N GLU A 29 2.61 13.09 16.49
CA GLU A 29 4.00 12.71 16.63
C GLU A 29 4.62 12.46 15.25
N VAL A 30 5.78 13.06 14.96
CA VAL A 30 6.46 12.94 13.67
C VAL A 30 7.85 12.33 13.85
N ILE A 31 8.11 11.21 13.16
CA ILE A 31 9.42 10.56 13.12
C ILE A 31 10.02 10.72 11.72
N ILE A 32 11.16 11.42 11.61
CA ILE A 32 11.87 11.66 10.35
C ILE A 32 13.06 10.73 10.24
N LEU A 33 13.05 9.84 9.25
CA LEU A 33 14.15 8.93 8.96
C LEU A 33 14.63 9.12 7.52
N PRO A 34 15.96 9.19 7.28
CA PRO A 34 16.47 9.19 5.92
C PRO A 34 16.13 7.87 5.25
N ILE A 35 15.61 7.93 4.03
CA ILE A 35 15.33 6.73 3.23
C ILE A 35 16.68 6.14 2.80
N GLN A 36 17.09 5.05 3.44
CA GLN A 36 18.36 4.39 3.16
C GLN A 36 18.34 3.56 1.87
N ASN A 37 17.17 3.13 1.41
CA ASN A 37 16.98 2.39 0.16
C ASN A 37 16.02 3.16 -0.75
N LYS A 38 16.55 3.84 -1.78
CA LYS A 38 15.73 4.50 -2.82
C LYS A 38 14.86 3.49 -3.59
N GLU A 39 15.29 2.23 -3.64
CA GLU A 39 14.52 1.14 -4.19
C GLU A 39 13.61 0.58 -3.10
N TYR A 40 12.31 0.88 -3.20
CA TYR A 40 11.29 0.15 -2.47
C TYR A 40 11.44 -1.34 -2.81
N LYS A 41 11.93 -2.13 -1.86
CA LYS A 41 12.02 -3.58 -2.02
C LYS A 41 10.65 -4.15 -1.67
N ILE A 42 9.96 -4.67 -2.70
CA ILE A 42 8.72 -5.41 -2.54
C ILE A 42 8.99 -6.56 -1.55
N PRO A 43 8.26 -6.67 -0.43
CA PRO A 43 8.38 -7.78 0.49
C PRO A 43 8.21 -9.13 -0.22
N GLN A 44 8.98 -10.14 0.20
CA GLN A 44 8.98 -11.45 -0.45
C GLN A 44 7.59 -12.08 -0.50
N TRP A 45 6.77 -11.90 0.54
CA TRP A 45 5.40 -12.41 0.57
C TRP A 45 4.51 -11.85 -0.55
N GLN A 46 4.69 -10.58 -0.93
CA GLN A 46 3.93 -9.97 -2.04
C GLN A 46 4.38 -10.57 -3.38
N ILE A 47 5.68 -10.81 -3.53
CA ILE A 47 6.24 -11.47 -4.72
C ILE A 47 5.69 -12.89 -4.83
N ASP A 48 5.64 -13.62 -3.71
CA ASP A 48 5.18 -15.00 -3.68
C ASP A 48 3.67 -15.10 -3.97
N GLU A 49 2.84 -14.20 -3.43
CA GLU A 49 1.40 -14.12 -3.72
C GLU A 49 1.13 -13.88 -5.21
N VAL A 50 1.82 -12.89 -5.81
CA VAL A 50 1.66 -12.58 -7.24
C VAL A 50 2.13 -13.74 -8.10
N ARG A 51 3.22 -14.41 -7.73
CA ARG A 51 3.73 -15.59 -8.43
C ARG A 51 2.72 -16.73 -8.38
N GLU A 52 2.17 -17.04 -7.22
CA GLU A 52 1.17 -18.10 -7.04
C GLU A 52 -0.08 -17.84 -7.89
N ARG A 53 -0.60 -16.61 -7.88
CA ARG A 53 -1.75 -16.21 -8.72
C ARG A 53 -1.44 -16.36 -10.20
N THR A 54 -0.25 -15.95 -10.62
CA THR A 54 0.18 -16.04 -12.02
C THR A 54 0.28 -17.50 -12.47
N GLU A 55 0.85 -18.38 -11.64
CA GLU A 55 0.93 -19.81 -11.93
C GLU A 55 -0.45 -20.47 -12.00
N LYS A 56 -1.36 -20.12 -11.09
CA LYS A 56 -2.75 -20.60 -11.12
C LYS A 56 -3.46 -20.17 -12.41
N TYR A 57 -3.30 -18.90 -12.81
CA TYR A 57 -3.85 -18.38 -14.05
C TYR A 57 -3.30 -19.10 -15.28
N LEU A 58 -1.98 -19.25 -15.39
CA LEU A 58 -1.36 -19.92 -16.54
C LEU A 58 -1.79 -21.39 -16.67
N LYS A 59 -2.04 -22.07 -15.55
CA LYS A 59 -2.54 -23.45 -15.53
C LYS A 59 -4.01 -23.55 -15.94
N ASN A 60 -4.84 -22.56 -15.63
CA ASN A 60 -6.25 -22.54 -16.03
C ASN A 60 -6.76 -21.11 -16.31
N PRO A 61 -6.50 -20.56 -17.51
CA PRO A 61 -6.80 -19.16 -17.84
C PRO A 61 -8.29 -18.83 -17.91
N LYS A 62 -9.16 -19.85 -17.91
CA LYS A 62 -10.62 -19.70 -17.95
C LYS A 62 -11.26 -19.60 -16.56
N ASN A 63 -10.47 -19.84 -15.51
CA ASN A 63 -10.92 -19.81 -14.12
C ASN A 63 -10.41 -18.54 -13.41
N VAL A 64 -10.36 -17.43 -14.15
CA VAL A 64 -10.18 -16.09 -13.56
C VAL A 64 -11.52 -15.71 -12.97
N THR A 65 -11.56 -15.41 -11.68
CA THR A 65 -12.73 -14.76 -11.07
C THR A 65 -13.01 -13.49 -11.85
N ASP A 66 -14.27 -13.29 -12.24
CA ASP A 66 -14.67 -12.04 -12.88
C ASP A 66 -14.22 -10.87 -11.98
N ILE A 67 -13.79 -9.77 -12.58
CA ILE A 67 -13.36 -8.58 -11.83
C ILE A 67 -14.49 -8.16 -10.88
N ASP A 68 -15.75 -8.36 -11.28
CA ASP A 68 -16.93 -8.10 -10.46
C ASP A 68 -17.02 -9.01 -9.23
N ASP A 69 -16.60 -10.27 -9.32
CA ASP A 69 -16.61 -11.20 -8.18
C ASP A 69 -15.45 -10.94 -7.22
N PHE A 70 -14.28 -10.57 -7.74
CA PHE A 70 -13.15 -10.12 -6.94
C PHE A 70 -13.46 -8.85 -6.14
N LEU A 71 -14.15 -7.88 -6.75
CA LEU A 71 -14.56 -6.66 -6.07
C LEU A 71 -15.58 -6.93 -4.95
N LYS A 72 -16.52 -7.87 -5.16
CA LYS A 72 -17.45 -8.31 -4.11
C LYS A 72 -16.75 -9.00 -2.95
N GLU A 73 -15.73 -9.82 -3.19
CA GLU A 73 -14.96 -10.45 -2.12
C GLU A 73 -14.29 -9.40 -1.23
N ILE A 74 -13.70 -8.36 -1.82
CA ILE A 74 -13.10 -7.24 -1.06
C ILE A 74 -14.16 -6.47 -0.26
N GLU A 75 -15.32 -6.20 -0.85
CA GLU A 75 -16.42 -5.52 -0.14
C GLU A 75 -16.98 -6.33 1.03
N ASN A 76 -16.95 -7.66 0.96
CA ASN A 76 -17.43 -8.53 2.03
C ASN A 76 -16.41 -8.72 3.16
N ASP A 77 -15.11 -8.52 2.89
CA ASP A 77 -14.02 -8.62 3.86
C ASP A 77 -13.73 -7.29 4.60
N LEU A 78 -14.40 -6.20 4.22
CA LEU A 78 -14.35 -4.86 4.85
C LEU A 78 -15.55 -4.61 5.78
#